data_AF-A0A4R7T769-F1
#
_entry.id   AF-A0A4R7T769-F1
#
_cell.length_a   1.000
_cell.length_b   1.000
_cell.length_c   1.000
_cell.angle_alpha   90.00
_cell.angle_beta   90.00
_cell.angle_gamma   90.00
#
_symmetry.space_group_name_H-M   'P 1'
#
loop_
_entity.id
_entity.type
_entity.pdbx_description
1 polymer ?
#
loop_
_entity_poly.entity_id
_entity_poly.type
_entity_poly.pdbx_seq_one_letter_code
_entity_poly.pdbx_strand_id
1 'polypeptide(L)'
;MTRRPLLAAAALSALLTLTACTGSPKAGEPNTTPPPSTPTTPSPTPSTPSWTPEEQAAITAAKSRYTTARAAVSVALRDPRKATRDNLVKAGNGGAWLISILGEIDFQQNNGWYQTGDVTIGSTVINL
;
A
#
# COMPACT_ATOMS: atom_id res chain seq x y z
N MET A 1 2.74 35.71 -2.99
CA MET A 1 1.82 35.75 -4.15
C MET A 1 2.66 35.98 -5.40
N THR A 2 2.81 34.97 -6.26
CA THR A 2 3.39 35.15 -7.60
C THR A 2 2.45 34.44 -8.57
N ARG A 3 1.86 35.22 -9.47
CA ARG A 3 0.81 34.81 -10.42
C ARG A 3 1.40 34.10 -11.64
N ARG A 4 0.68 33.08 -12.14
CA ARG A 4 0.88 32.42 -13.46
C ARG A 4 0.47 33.35 -14.62
N PRO A 5 0.92 33.09 -15.86
CA PRO A 5 0.07 32.45 -16.91
C PRO A 5 0.83 31.38 -17.74
N LEU A 6 0.29 30.22 -18.15
CA LEU A 6 -0.74 29.82 -19.16
C LEU A 6 -0.20 29.47 -20.58
N LEU A 7 -0.54 28.23 -21.02
CA LEU A 7 -0.90 27.76 -22.39
C LEU A 7 0.22 27.61 -23.44
N ALA A 8 0.21 26.69 -24.42
CA ALA A 8 -0.63 25.54 -24.82
C ALA A 8 0.02 24.83 -26.03
N ALA A 9 -0.31 23.56 -26.29
CA ALA A 9 -0.48 22.89 -27.60
C ALA A 9 -0.67 21.38 -27.33
N ALA A 10 -1.81 20.70 -27.59
CA ALA A 10 -2.45 20.38 -28.88
C ALA A 10 -1.46 19.64 -29.82
N ALA A 11 -1.72 18.51 -30.47
CA ALA A 11 -2.91 17.72 -30.78
C ALA A 11 -2.45 16.35 -31.33
N LEU A 12 -3.34 15.36 -31.41
CA LEU A 12 -3.37 14.23 -32.37
C LEU A 12 -4.69 13.46 -32.09
N SER A 13 -5.85 13.96 -32.50
CA SER A 13 -6.48 13.76 -33.82
C SER A 13 -6.66 12.30 -34.25
N ALA A 14 -7.90 11.83 -34.04
CA ALA A 14 -8.73 11.06 -34.97
C ALA A 14 -8.28 9.68 -35.46
N LEU A 15 -9.07 8.66 -35.09
CA LEU A 15 -9.66 7.70 -36.06
C LEU A 15 -10.92 7.07 -35.44
N LEU A 16 -12.03 7.79 -35.60
CA LEU A 16 -13.37 7.22 -35.57
C LEU A 16 -13.56 6.45 -36.88
N THR A 17 -13.61 5.13 -36.81
CA THR A 17 -14.29 4.32 -37.84
C THR A 17 -15.42 3.58 -37.16
N LEU A 18 -16.51 4.32 -36.97
CA LEU A 18 -17.85 3.76 -36.80
C LEU A 18 -18.21 3.13 -38.15
N THR A 19 -17.87 1.86 -38.35
CA THR A 19 -18.38 1.10 -39.50
C THR A 19 -19.88 0.93 -39.29
N ALA A 20 -20.63 1.81 -39.96
CA ALA A 20 -22.07 1.75 -40.08
C ALA A 20 -22.51 0.37 -40.59
N CYS A 21 -23.60 -0.09 -40.00
CA CYS A 21 -24.32 -1.32 -40.31
C CYS A 21 -24.51 -1.52 -41.81
N THR A 22 -23.82 -2.50 -42.40
CA THR A 22 -24.23 -3.09 -43.67
C THR A 22 -25.10 -4.31 -43.39
N GLY A 23 -26.39 -4.18 -43.69
CA GLY A 23 -27.26 -5.34 -43.91
C GLY A 23 -28.41 -5.49 -42.93
N SER A 24 -29.43 -4.61 -43.02
CA SER A 24 -30.77 -5.00 -42.57
C SER A 24 -31.37 -5.95 -43.60
N PRO A 25 -31.80 -7.18 -43.24
CA PRO A 25 -32.55 -8.02 -44.15
C PRO A 25 -33.91 -7.38 -44.45
N LYS A 26 -34.40 -7.54 -45.68
CA LYS A 26 -35.77 -7.14 -46.05
C LYS A 26 -36.75 -7.79 -45.07
N ALA A 27 -37.74 -7.03 -44.63
CA ALA A 27 -38.79 -7.53 -43.74
C ALA A 27 -39.44 -8.79 -44.35
N GLY A 28 -39.28 -9.94 -43.69
CA GLY A 28 -39.94 -11.20 -44.05
C GLY A 28 -39.07 -12.46 -44.06
N GLU A 29 -37.73 -12.36 -44.05
CA GLU A 29 -36.87 -13.56 -44.03
C GLU A 29 -36.31 -13.89 -42.64
N PRO A 30 -36.41 -15.14 -42.17
CA PRO A 30 -35.75 -15.57 -40.94
C PRO A 30 -34.23 -15.65 -41.14
N ASN A 31 -33.50 -15.01 -40.22
CA ASN A 31 -32.04 -14.92 -40.22
C ASN A 31 -31.43 -16.29 -39.84
N THR A 32 -30.76 -16.97 -40.77
CA THR A 32 -30.23 -18.34 -40.59
C THR A 32 -28.75 -18.40 -40.17
N THR A 33 -28.13 -17.28 -39.79
CA THR A 33 -26.70 -17.25 -39.46
C THR A 33 -26.45 -17.87 -38.08
N PRO A 34 -25.61 -18.92 -37.96
CA PRO A 34 -25.19 -19.44 -36.66
C PRO A 34 -24.45 -18.35 -35.86
N PRO A 35 -24.65 -18.26 -34.53
CA PRO A 35 -23.91 -17.29 -33.73
C PRO A 35 -22.40 -17.57 -33.80
N PRO A 36 -21.55 -16.53 -33.87
CA PRO A 36 -20.10 -16.71 -33.86
C PRO A 36 -19.67 -17.34 -32.54
N SER A 37 -18.93 -18.44 -32.63
CA SER A 37 -18.32 -19.11 -31.48
C SER A 37 -17.27 -18.17 -30.86
N THR A 38 -17.55 -17.63 -29.67
CA THR A 38 -16.60 -16.84 -28.91
C THR A 38 -15.45 -17.75 -28.43
N PRO A 39 -14.18 -17.43 -28.71
CA PRO A 39 -13.07 -18.16 -28.10
C PRO A 39 -13.05 -17.89 -26.59
N THR A 40 -13.23 -18.93 -25.78
CA THR A 40 -13.01 -18.87 -24.34
C THR A 40 -11.52 -18.69 -24.10
N THR A 41 -11.11 -17.46 -23.82
CA THR A 41 -9.75 -17.18 -23.34
C THR A 41 -9.63 -17.78 -21.94
N PRO A 42 -8.66 -18.66 -21.65
CA PRO A 42 -8.46 -19.14 -20.29
C PRO A 42 -8.13 -17.94 -19.39
N SER A 43 -8.92 -17.76 -18.34
CA SER A 43 -8.61 -16.75 -17.32
C SER A 43 -7.26 -17.12 -16.69
N PRO A 44 -6.28 -16.21 -16.64
CA PRO A 44 -5.02 -16.50 -15.97
C PRO A 44 -5.33 -16.83 -14.51
N THR A 45 -4.85 -17.98 -14.05
CA THR A 45 -4.94 -18.36 -12.65
C THR A 45 -4.09 -17.38 -11.84
N PRO A 46 -4.60 -16.77 -10.76
CA PRO A 46 -3.80 -15.92 -9.90
C PRO A 46 -2.59 -16.71 -9.40
N SER A 47 -1.40 -16.31 -9.83
CA SER A 47 -0.15 -16.90 -9.34
C SER A 47 0.17 -16.20 -8.03
N THR A 48 0.15 -16.92 -6.91
CA THR A 48 0.68 -16.37 -5.67
C THR A 48 2.18 -16.13 -5.87
N PRO A 49 2.69 -14.91 -5.67
CA PRO A 49 4.14 -14.70 -5.73
C PRO A 49 4.80 -15.59 -4.68
N SER A 50 5.72 -16.43 -5.13
CA SER A 50 6.55 -17.25 -4.24
C SER A 50 7.84 -16.49 -3.99
N TRP A 51 8.10 -16.16 -2.72
CA TRP A 51 9.33 -15.49 -2.32
C TRP A 51 10.54 -16.39 -2.57
N THR A 52 11.59 -15.81 -3.12
CA THR A 52 12.91 -16.43 -3.11
C THR A 52 13.42 -16.62 -1.67
N PRO A 53 14.35 -17.55 -1.42
CA PRO A 53 14.96 -17.72 -0.10
C PRO A 53 15.58 -16.42 0.45
N GLU A 54 16.20 -15.62 -0.42
CA GLU A 54 16.82 -14.34 -0.08
C GLU A 54 15.78 -13.31 0.34
N GLU A 55 14.66 -13.20 -0.39
CA GLU A 55 13.55 -12.31 -0.03
C GLU A 55 12.92 -12.73 1.30
N GLN A 56 12.72 -14.03 1.51
CA GLN A 56 12.17 -14.54 2.76
C GLN A 56 13.09 -14.25 3.96
N ALA A 57 14.41 -14.35 3.77
CA ALA A 57 15.39 -13.97 4.78
C ALA A 57 15.36 -12.47 5.08
N ALA A 58 15.26 -11.63 4.04
CA ALA A 58 15.14 -10.18 4.19
C ALA A 58 13.84 -9.79 4.93
N ILE A 59 12.71 -10.39 4.58
CA ILE A 59 11.42 -10.19 5.26
C ILE A 59 11.52 -10.59 6.73
N THR A 60 12.15 -11.73 7.02
CA THR A 60 12.33 -12.21 8.40
C THR A 60 13.19 -11.25 9.21
N ALA A 61 14.31 -10.78 8.64
CA ALA A 61 15.18 -9.80 9.26
C ALA A 61 14.44 -8.46 9.49
N ALA A 62 13.66 -7.99 8.52
CA ALA A 62 12.88 -6.77 8.63
C ALA A 62 11.81 -6.88 9.74
N LYS A 63 11.08 -8.00 9.80
CA LYS A 63 10.11 -8.27 10.87
C LYS A 63 10.77 -8.26 12.24
N SER A 64 11.92 -8.91 12.40
CA SER A 64 12.66 -8.95 13.66
C SER A 64 13.12 -7.56 14.12
N ARG A 65 13.63 -6.74 13.20
CA ARG A 65 14.02 -5.35 13.49
C ARG A 65 12.81 -4.52 13.90
N TYR A 66 11.70 -4.66 13.18
CA TYR A 66 10.47 -3.94 13.49
C TYR A 66 9.92 -4.32 14.87
N THR A 67 9.82 -5.62 15.20
CA THR A 67 9.31 -6.06 16.51
C THR A 67 10.19 -5.58 17.65
N THR A 68 11.52 -5.61 17.49
CA THR A 68 12.48 -5.09 18.47
C THR A 68 12.28 -3.59 18.70
N ALA A 69 12.19 -2.81 17.61
CA ALA A 69 11.98 -1.37 17.70
C ALA A 69 10.64 -1.04 18.40
N ARG A 70 9.56 -1.75 18.04
CA ARG A 70 8.24 -1.56 18.66
C ARG A 70 8.21 -1.96 20.14
N ALA A 71 8.88 -3.04 20.52
CA ALA A 71 8.96 -3.45 21.92
C ALA A 71 9.65 -2.40 22.79
N ALA A 72 10.73 -1.79 22.29
CA ALA A 72 11.41 -0.71 23.00
C ALA A 72 10.53 0.53 23.18
N VAL A 73 9.70 0.87 22.19
CA VAL A 73 8.70 1.95 22.31
C VAL A 73 7.66 1.60 23.37
N SER A 74 7.12 0.38 23.38
CA SER A 74 6.16 -0.05 24.41
C SER A 74 6.74 0.03 25.82
N VAL A 75 8.00 -0.37 26.01
CA VAL A 75 8.71 -0.21 27.30
C VAL A 75 8.85 1.26 27.66
N ALA A 76 9.26 2.11 26.70
CA ALA A 76 9.42 3.54 26.92
C ALA A 76 8.10 4.21 27.33
N LEU A 77 6.97 3.83 26.74
CA LEU A 77 5.67 4.42 27.07
C LEU A 77 5.07 3.90 28.38
N ARG A 78 5.50 2.72 28.85
CA ARG A 78 5.15 2.18 30.17
C ARG A 78 5.90 2.85 31.32
N ASP A 79 7.15 3.28 31.07
CA ASP A 79 7.93 4.06 32.04
C ASP A 79 8.60 5.25 31.34
N PRO A 80 7.82 6.30 31.00
CA PRO A 80 8.33 7.44 30.23
C PRO A 80 9.52 8.11 30.90
N ARG A 81 9.56 8.14 32.25
CA ARG A 81 10.64 8.78 33.02
C ARG A 81 12.00 8.10 32.85
N LYS A 82 12.03 6.82 32.49
CA LYS A 82 13.27 6.08 32.22
C LYS A 82 13.58 5.95 30.73
N ALA A 83 12.70 6.43 29.87
CA ALA A 83 12.91 6.36 28.43
C ALA A 83 14.04 7.30 28.00
N THR A 84 14.97 6.79 27.19
CA THR A 84 16.07 7.58 26.63
C THR A 84 16.12 7.43 25.13
N ARG A 85 16.57 8.49 24.46
CA ARG A 85 16.80 8.48 23.00
C ARG A 85 17.77 7.36 22.60
N ASP A 86 18.84 7.17 23.34
CA ASP A 86 19.88 6.18 23.04
C ASP A 86 19.33 4.76 23.06
N ASN A 87 18.47 4.43 24.02
CA ASN A 87 17.82 3.11 24.08
C ASN A 87 16.90 2.88 22.88
N LEU A 88 16.17 3.90 22.44
CA LEU A 88 15.29 3.82 21.27
C LEU A 88 16.10 3.67 19.97
N VAL A 89 17.19 4.42 19.81
CA VAL A 89 18.10 4.32 18.65
C VAL A 89 18.77 2.95 18.61
N LYS A 90 19.27 2.46 19.75
CA LYS A 90 19.88 1.13 19.87
C LYS A 90 18.90 0.02 19.50
N ALA A 91 17.61 0.21 19.78
CA ALA A 91 16.55 -0.72 19.37
C ALA A 91 16.16 -0.61 17.88
N GLY A 92 16.78 0.30 17.12
CA GLY A 92 16.53 0.48 15.69
C GLY A 92 15.46 1.52 15.33
N ASN A 93 15.01 2.34 16.29
CA ASN A 93 14.12 3.47 15.99
C ASN A 93 14.94 4.63 15.38
N GLY A 94 14.44 5.23 14.30
CA GLY A 94 15.12 6.34 13.64
C GLY A 94 14.17 7.23 12.83
N GLY A 95 14.73 8.24 12.16
CA GLY A 95 14.00 9.14 11.28
C GLY A 95 12.87 9.92 11.96
N ALA A 96 11.85 10.27 11.17
CA ALA A 96 10.66 10.97 11.67
C ALA A 96 9.91 10.17 12.75
N TRP A 97 9.94 8.83 12.65
CA TRP A 97 9.33 7.94 13.65
C TRP A 97 9.92 8.14 15.05
N LEU A 98 11.24 8.18 15.18
CA LEU A 98 11.90 8.43 16.47
C LEU A 98 11.52 9.81 17.05
N ILE A 99 11.43 10.83 16.20
CA ILE A 99 11.05 12.18 16.63
C ILE A 99 9.62 12.17 17.21
N SER A 100 8.68 11.53 16.52
CA SER A 100 7.29 11.41 17.02
C SER A 100 7.21 10.67 18.35
N ILE A 101 7.98 9.58 18.51
CA ILE A 101 8.00 8.83 19.78
C ILE A 101 8.60 9.64 20.92
N LEU A 102 9.67 10.39 20.67
CA LEU A 102 10.24 11.26 21.71
C LEU A 102 9.27 12.37 22.12
N GLY A 103 8.51 12.93 21.16
CA GLY A 103 7.46 13.89 21.46
C GLY A 103 6.33 13.29 22.31
N GLU A 104 5.91 12.06 22.00
CA GLU A 104 4.92 11.34 22.81
C GLU A 104 5.45 11.07 24.23
N ILE A 105 6.70 10.60 24.38
CA ILE A 105 7.32 10.37 25.70
C ILE A 105 7.34 11.66 26.52
N ASP A 106 7.79 12.77 25.93
CA ASP A 106 7.82 14.08 26.58
C ASP A 106 6.41 14.53 27.01
N PHE A 107 5.42 14.39 26.13
CA PHE A 107 4.03 14.66 26.44
C PHE A 107 3.53 13.83 27.63
N GLN A 108 3.78 12.53 27.66
CA GLN A 108 3.38 11.65 28.76
C GLN A 108 4.08 12.05 30.08
N GLN A 109 5.38 12.34 30.03
CA GLN A 109 6.14 12.81 31.21
C GLN A 109 5.56 14.10 31.78
N ASN A 110 5.29 15.09 30.92
CA ASN A 110 4.77 16.40 31.32
C ASN A 110 3.37 16.32 31.94
N ASN A 111 2.58 15.33 31.56
CA ASN A 111 1.24 15.10 32.12
C ASN A 111 1.24 14.09 33.28
N GLY A 112 2.38 13.47 33.62
CA GLY A 112 2.46 12.43 34.64
C GLY A 112 1.75 11.13 34.22
N TRP A 113 1.62 10.89 32.93
CA TRP A 113 0.90 9.76 32.35
C TRP A 113 1.87 8.65 31.92
N TYR A 114 1.33 7.44 31.80
CA TYR A 114 2.03 6.27 31.28
C TYR A 114 1.02 5.29 30.69
N GLN A 115 1.48 4.45 29.76
CA GLN A 115 0.63 3.42 29.16
C GLN A 115 0.56 2.17 30.04
N THR A 116 -0.63 1.56 30.09
CA THR A 116 -0.86 0.26 30.71
C THR A 116 -1.44 -0.73 29.69
N GLY A 117 -1.23 -2.02 29.93
CA GLY A 117 -1.60 -3.09 29.00
C GLY A 117 -0.55 -3.39 27.92
N ASP A 118 -0.86 -4.36 27.07
CA ASP A 118 0.01 -4.82 25.99
C ASP A 118 -0.67 -4.60 24.63
N VAL A 119 0.08 -4.06 23.67
CA VAL A 119 -0.37 -3.93 22.28
C VAL A 119 0.13 -5.13 21.50
N THR A 120 -0.80 -5.88 20.89
CA THR A 120 -0.49 -6.99 20.00
C THR A 120 -0.81 -6.63 18.56
N ILE A 121 -0.01 -7.15 17.64
CA ILE A 121 -0.27 -7.01 16.20
C ILE A 121 -1.18 -8.18 15.81
N GLY A 122 -2.44 -7.88 15.48
CA GLY A 122 -3.41 -8.90 15.08
C GLY A 122 -3.08 -9.55 13.73
N SER A 123 -2.62 -8.77 12.75
CA SER A 123 -2.10 -9.27 11.47
C SER A 123 -1.21 -8.23 10.78
N THR A 124 -0.28 -8.69 9.95
CA THR A 124 0.50 -7.86 9.03
C THR A 124 0.34 -8.42 7.62
N VAL A 125 -0.27 -7.65 6.73
CA VAL A 125 -0.31 -7.94 5.30
C VAL A 125 0.83 -7.19 4.63
N ILE A 126 1.68 -7.90 3.91
CA ILE A 126 2.74 -7.32 3.08
C ILE A 126 2.18 -7.30 1.66
N ASN A 127 1.72 -6.14 1.21
CA ASN A 127 1.42 -5.89 -0.21
C ASN A 127 2.67 -5.22 -0.80
N LEU A 128 3.42 -5.95 -1.61
CA LEU A 128 4.56 -5.44 -2.37
C LEU A 128 4.18 -5.33 -3.85
#